data_AF-A0A497EEM4-F1
#
_entry.id   AF-A0A497EEM4-F1
#
_cell.length_a   1.000
_cell.length_b   1.000
_cell.length_c   1.000
_cell.angle_alpha   90.00
_cell.angle_beta   90.00
_cell.angle_gamma   90.00
#
_symmetry.space_group_name_H-M   'P 1'
#
loop_
_entity.id
_entity.type
_entity.pdbx_description
1 polymer ?
#
loop_
_entity_poly.entity_id
_entity_poly.type
_entity_poly.pdbx_seq_one_letter_code
_entity_poly.pdbx_strand_id
1 'polypeptide(L)'
;MRVRAAIWVASLYAGSVAGILGLVLLMRLNPDIEPSARTFFVGVPLWMGWGAFLIGIPLGLGAWVIGRSLHARGWGVSEGTVALLTLVLCLAAILSWVNAEIHPEFLSETGSRQLRQDAVMWFSAALMMIAVHRWWRRMKRRRWIASVMLLLIILLPVGRMVGEPTSFFKSLEVKVQPLDRSARPLLVCGIEGLDISVLLTQGGGRNLSNFDRLIEEGARGPLSPFRPFLDQAHWTTMATGTLPRTHGVMFRWGWQYPVAFDGTLRLLPWTPQGSRLFLAWDRGIRVAPPPSTVPPLWQRMAFSQTPTTILDWPGIWDEGAAVRRVRPPLDPWATGHSLEASLGAILVGNFPRAASEILSTLRKDEARVEQARLALEAGRENVWLSLHTLAVGRRLLEPHRTGETGRREALALVLELVDDQIGRLMDALPEDGLVAVVSPYGFALPDPLERLRRLLGFGGNWRASAEGCPEGALFLVGEGVAAGQRLAPVGLEDMAPTLCYLLDLPVAQYMEGRVILEAVEPEWLATHPLRVVE
;
A
#
# COMPACT_ATOMS: atom_id res chain seq x y z
N MET A 1 -13.01 17.36 -46.94
CA MET A 1 -11.66 17.25 -46.34
C MET A 1 -11.43 18.16 -45.12
N ARG A 2 -11.72 19.48 -45.20
CA ARG A 2 -11.42 20.44 -44.10
C ARG A 2 -12.02 20.09 -42.73
N VAL A 3 -13.25 19.58 -42.69
CA VAL A 3 -13.93 19.23 -41.43
C VAL A 3 -13.32 17.98 -40.77
N ARG A 4 -12.86 17.00 -41.57
CA ARG A 4 -12.20 15.79 -41.04
C ARG A 4 -10.85 16.13 -40.42
N ALA A 5 -10.04 16.95 -41.10
CA ALA A 5 -8.78 17.43 -40.56
C ALA A 5 -8.97 18.19 -39.23
N ALA A 6 -10.04 18.98 -39.14
CA ALA A 6 -10.30 19.78 -37.97
C ALA A 6 -10.74 18.97 -36.73
N ILE A 7 -11.44 17.84 -36.89
CA ILE A 7 -11.75 16.91 -35.78
C ILE A 7 -10.46 16.30 -35.23
N TRP A 8 -9.54 15.87 -36.10
CA TRP A 8 -8.25 15.33 -35.66
C TRP A 8 -7.43 16.37 -34.90
N VAL A 9 -7.35 17.60 -35.40
CA VAL A 9 -6.66 18.71 -34.71
C VAL A 9 -7.28 18.95 -33.32
N ALA A 10 -8.61 18.98 -33.23
CA ALA A 10 -9.33 19.15 -31.97
C ALA A 10 -9.04 18.02 -30.98
N SER A 11 -9.03 16.77 -31.43
CA SER A 11 -8.75 15.62 -30.58
C SER A 11 -7.30 15.56 -30.13
N LEU A 12 -6.33 15.85 -31.01
CA LEU A 12 -4.91 15.96 -30.64
C LEU A 12 -4.69 17.08 -29.61
N TYR A 13 -5.39 18.21 -29.76
CA TYR A 13 -5.34 19.31 -28.81
C TYR A 13 -5.94 18.91 -27.45
N ALA A 14 -7.12 18.30 -27.43
CA ALA A 14 -7.74 17.80 -26.20
C ALA A 14 -6.85 16.75 -25.51
N GLY A 15 -6.24 15.85 -26.29
CA GLY A 15 -5.24 14.91 -25.81
C GLY A 15 -4.01 15.60 -25.21
N SER A 16 -3.52 16.68 -25.82
CA SER A 16 -2.40 17.46 -25.28
C SER A 16 -2.73 18.05 -23.91
N VAL A 17 -3.92 18.63 -23.76
CA VAL A 17 -4.41 19.15 -22.47
C VAL A 17 -4.57 18.03 -21.44
N ALA A 18 -5.07 16.86 -21.85
CA ALA A 18 -5.14 15.68 -20.98
C ALA A 18 -3.76 15.24 -20.50
N GLY A 19 -2.74 15.31 -21.37
CA GLY A 19 -1.35 15.05 -21.02
C GLY A 19 -0.82 15.99 -19.94
N ILE A 20 -1.06 17.31 -20.08
CA ILE A 20 -0.70 18.30 -19.06
C ILE A 20 -1.41 17.99 -17.74
N LEU A 21 -2.72 17.76 -17.76
CA LEU A 21 -3.49 17.40 -16.57
C LEU A 21 -2.97 16.13 -15.88
N GLY A 22 -2.53 15.14 -16.67
CA GLY A 22 -1.86 13.95 -16.17
C GLY A 22 -0.52 14.24 -15.49
N LEU A 23 0.26 15.19 -16.02
CA LEU A 23 1.49 15.67 -15.40
C LEU A 23 1.20 16.41 -14.09
N VAL A 24 0.17 17.27 -14.05
CA VAL A 24 -0.27 17.94 -12.80
C VAL A 24 -0.61 16.91 -11.74
N LEU A 25 -1.44 15.92 -12.08
CA LEU A 25 -1.84 14.85 -11.16
C LEU A 25 -0.64 14.03 -10.67
N LEU A 26 0.29 13.70 -11.56
CA LEU A 26 1.52 12.97 -11.21
C LEU A 26 2.38 13.75 -10.19
N MET A 27 2.52 15.06 -10.37
CA MET A 27 3.24 15.92 -9.43
C MET A 27 2.51 16.04 -8.10
N ARG A 28 1.18 16.20 -8.11
CA ARG A 28 0.37 16.28 -6.88
C ARG A 28 0.48 15.02 -6.01
N LEU A 29 0.67 13.86 -6.62
CA LEU A 29 0.89 12.59 -5.91
C LEU A 29 2.33 12.38 -5.43
N ASN A 30 3.28 13.19 -5.89
CA ASN A 30 4.69 13.12 -5.49
C ASN A 30 5.18 14.50 -5.02
N PRO A 31 4.65 15.01 -3.89
CA PRO A 31 5.01 16.32 -3.37
C PRO A 31 6.50 16.45 -3.01
N ASP A 32 7.18 15.33 -2.76
CA ASP A 32 8.62 15.26 -2.48
C ASP A 32 9.50 15.65 -3.68
N ILE A 33 8.93 15.72 -4.89
CA ILE A 33 9.66 16.11 -6.10
C ILE A 33 9.38 17.57 -6.39
N GLU A 34 10.43 18.39 -6.27
CA GLU A 34 10.34 19.80 -6.58
C GLU A 34 10.27 20.02 -8.11
N PRO A 35 9.30 20.81 -8.62
CA PRO A 35 9.24 21.14 -10.04
C PRO A 35 10.46 21.97 -10.46
N SER A 36 11.37 21.39 -11.23
CA SER A 36 12.56 22.09 -11.74
C SER A 36 12.27 22.74 -13.09
N ALA A 37 13.17 23.61 -13.58
CA ALA A 37 13.06 24.17 -14.93
C ALA A 37 12.91 23.07 -16.00
N ARG A 38 13.53 21.89 -15.78
CA ARG A 38 13.40 20.73 -16.65
C ARG A 38 11.97 20.19 -16.69
N THR A 39 11.28 20.17 -15.55
CA THR A 39 9.88 19.75 -15.46
C THR A 39 8.98 20.61 -16.35
N PHE A 40 9.20 21.92 -16.37
CA PHE A 40 8.41 22.84 -17.20
C PHE A 40 8.82 22.81 -18.68
N PHE A 41 10.10 22.96 -19.00
CA PHE A 41 10.56 23.10 -20.39
C PHE A 41 10.67 21.77 -21.15
N VAL A 42 10.84 20.66 -20.46
CA VAL A 42 10.94 19.32 -21.07
C VAL A 42 9.74 18.47 -20.72
N GLY A 43 9.32 18.45 -19.45
CA GLY A 43 8.19 17.65 -18.99
C GLY A 43 6.87 18.05 -19.65
N VAL A 44 6.50 19.34 -19.63
CA VAL A 44 5.21 19.79 -20.21
C VAL A 44 5.08 19.44 -21.70
N PRO A 45 6.03 19.78 -22.60
CA PRO A 45 5.93 19.40 -24.01
C PRO A 45 5.89 17.88 -24.22
N LEU A 46 6.62 17.13 -23.41
CA LEU A 46 6.69 15.68 -23.53
C LEU A 46 5.38 15.01 -23.14
N TRP A 47 4.73 15.46 -22.05
CA TRP A 47 3.41 15.00 -21.65
C TRP A 47 2.31 15.49 -22.59
N MET A 48 2.43 16.70 -23.15
CA MET A 48 1.53 17.17 -24.21
C MET A 48 1.57 16.25 -25.43
N GLY A 49 2.77 15.93 -25.94
CA GLY A 49 2.94 15.02 -27.08
C GLY A 49 2.42 13.61 -26.78
N TRP A 50 2.71 13.10 -25.58
CA TRP A 50 2.23 11.80 -25.12
C TRP A 50 0.70 11.75 -25.05
N GLY A 51 0.06 12.76 -24.45
CA GLY A 51 -1.39 12.84 -24.34
C GLY A 51 -2.06 13.02 -25.71
N ALA A 52 -1.46 13.82 -26.60
CA ALA A 52 -1.94 13.95 -27.98
C ALA A 52 -1.98 12.60 -28.70
N PHE A 53 -0.95 11.77 -28.51
CA PHE A 53 -0.85 10.46 -29.13
C PHE A 53 -1.78 9.42 -28.47
N LEU A 54 -1.64 9.17 -27.16
CA LEU A 54 -2.37 8.09 -26.48
C LEU A 54 -3.84 8.40 -26.19
N ILE A 55 -4.18 9.68 -25.97
CA ILE A 55 -5.56 10.08 -25.66
C ILE A 55 -6.18 10.73 -26.90
N GLY A 56 -5.45 11.63 -27.56
CA GLY A 56 -5.97 12.38 -28.70
C GLY A 56 -6.27 11.53 -29.94
N ILE A 57 -5.45 10.52 -30.26
CA ILE A 57 -5.73 9.65 -31.42
C ILE A 57 -6.97 8.79 -31.19
N PRO A 58 -7.14 8.06 -30.06
CA PRO A 58 -8.38 7.32 -29.81
C PRO A 58 -9.62 8.21 -29.74
N LEU A 59 -9.52 9.40 -29.13
CA LEU A 59 -10.60 10.38 -29.13
C LEU A 59 -10.95 10.85 -30.55
N GLY A 60 -9.95 11.06 -31.41
CA GLY A 60 -10.14 11.39 -32.83
C GLY A 60 -10.83 10.27 -33.60
N LEU A 61 -10.42 9.02 -33.38
CA LEU A 61 -11.04 7.85 -33.99
C LEU A 61 -12.50 7.70 -33.54
N GLY A 62 -12.76 7.78 -32.23
CA GLY A 62 -14.11 7.71 -31.68
C GLY A 62 -15.00 8.85 -32.18
N ALA A 63 -14.50 10.09 -32.17
CA ALA A 63 -15.21 11.25 -32.71
C ALA A 63 -15.44 11.13 -34.22
N TRP A 64 -14.54 10.48 -34.96
CA TRP A 64 -14.73 10.21 -36.39
C TRP A 64 -15.83 9.17 -36.65
N VAL A 65 -15.86 8.07 -35.88
CA VAL A 65 -16.92 7.04 -35.96
C VAL A 65 -18.28 7.63 -35.60
N ILE A 66 -18.37 8.32 -34.46
CA ILE A 66 -19.61 8.95 -33.97
C ILE A 66 -20.03 10.11 -34.87
N GLY A 67 -19.05 10.92 -35.30
CA GLY A 67 -19.25 12.05 -36.20
C GLY A 67 -19.83 11.65 -37.55
N ARG A 68 -19.62 10.40 -38.00
CA ARG A 68 -20.26 9.82 -39.18
C ARG A 68 -21.79 9.75 -39.06
N SER A 69 -22.32 9.66 -37.83
CA SER A 69 -23.75 9.63 -37.51
C SER A 69 -24.29 11.01 -37.10
N LEU A 70 -23.48 11.83 -36.40
CA LEU A 70 -23.88 13.17 -35.92
C LEU A 70 -23.74 14.30 -36.97
N HIS A 71 -22.97 14.12 -38.05
CA HIS A 71 -22.86 15.11 -39.13
C HIS A 71 -24.20 15.43 -39.80
N ALA A 72 -25.16 14.49 -39.75
CA ALA A 72 -26.52 14.71 -40.23
C ALA A 72 -27.30 15.78 -39.41
N ARG A 73 -26.78 16.24 -38.27
CA ARG A 73 -27.43 17.19 -37.32
C ARG A 73 -26.74 18.55 -37.17
N GLY A 74 -25.77 18.91 -38.05
CA GLY A 74 -25.21 20.27 -38.09
C GLY A 74 -24.13 20.60 -37.04
N TRP A 75 -23.45 19.61 -36.46
CA TRP A 75 -22.34 19.83 -35.51
C TRP A 75 -21.09 20.44 -36.17
N GLY A 76 -20.70 21.64 -35.71
CA GLY A 76 -19.48 22.34 -36.16
C GLY A 76 -18.20 21.94 -35.43
N VAL A 77 -17.04 22.22 -36.03
CA VAL A 77 -15.69 21.90 -35.51
C VAL A 77 -15.44 22.48 -34.10
N SER A 78 -15.86 23.72 -33.87
CA SER A 78 -15.68 24.38 -32.57
C SER A 78 -16.50 23.71 -31.46
N GLU A 79 -17.65 23.10 -31.81
CA GLU A 79 -18.49 22.38 -30.85
C GLU A 79 -17.84 21.07 -30.42
N GLY A 80 -17.29 20.32 -31.39
CA GLY A 80 -16.53 19.10 -31.11
C GLY A 80 -15.30 19.36 -30.23
N THR A 81 -14.56 20.43 -30.52
CA THR A 81 -13.37 20.81 -29.73
C THR A 81 -13.73 21.12 -28.28
N VAL A 82 -14.76 21.94 -28.06
CA VAL A 82 -15.22 22.30 -26.71
C VAL A 82 -15.77 21.07 -25.99
N ALA A 83 -16.53 20.19 -26.67
CA ALA A 83 -17.03 18.96 -26.08
C ALA A 83 -15.91 18.02 -25.62
N LEU A 84 -14.87 17.84 -26.45
CA LEU A 84 -13.71 17.00 -26.11
C LEU A 84 -12.90 17.58 -24.95
N LEU A 85 -12.64 18.89 -24.94
CA LEU A 85 -11.95 19.55 -23.83
C LEU A 85 -12.75 19.49 -22.53
N THR A 86 -14.07 19.67 -22.61
CA THR A 86 -14.97 19.52 -21.46
C THR A 86 -14.91 18.10 -20.91
N LEU A 87 -14.96 17.09 -21.78
CA LEU A 87 -14.83 15.68 -21.39
C LEU A 87 -13.49 15.41 -20.68
N VAL A 88 -12.39 15.91 -21.24
CA VAL A 88 -11.05 15.79 -20.64
C VAL A 88 -10.99 16.43 -19.25
N LEU A 89 -11.55 17.64 -19.08
CA LEU A 89 -11.60 18.31 -17.79
C LEU A 89 -12.47 17.54 -16.77
N CYS A 90 -13.61 17.00 -17.18
CA CYS A 90 -14.44 16.15 -16.31
C CYS A 90 -13.71 14.87 -15.90
N LEU A 91 -13.00 14.20 -16.81
CA LEU A 91 -12.22 13.01 -16.49
C LEU A 91 -11.06 13.33 -15.54
N ALA A 92 -10.36 14.44 -15.76
CA ALA A 92 -9.31 14.91 -14.86
C ALA A 92 -9.85 15.27 -13.47
N ALA A 93 -11.06 15.86 -13.39
CA ALA A 93 -11.75 16.12 -12.13
C ALA A 93 -12.02 14.82 -11.37
N ILE A 94 -12.60 13.82 -12.05
CA ILE A 94 -12.88 12.50 -11.47
C ILE A 94 -11.60 11.83 -11.01
N LEU A 95 -10.55 11.80 -11.84
CA LEU A 95 -9.28 11.19 -11.49
C LEU A 95 -8.62 11.87 -10.28
N SER A 96 -8.65 13.20 -10.22
CA SER A 96 -8.09 13.95 -9.09
C SER A 96 -8.87 13.68 -7.80
N TRP A 97 -10.21 13.63 -7.88
CA TRP A 97 -11.07 13.29 -6.75
C TRP A 97 -10.82 11.87 -6.25
N VAL A 98 -10.85 10.88 -7.16
CA VAL A 98 -10.63 9.47 -6.83
C VAL A 98 -9.24 9.25 -6.22
N ASN A 99 -8.20 9.89 -6.77
CA ASN A 99 -6.86 9.76 -6.21
C ASN A 99 -6.71 10.44 -4.85
N ALA A 100 -7.47 11.51 -4.56
CA ALA A 100 -7.51 12.12 -3.23
C ALA A 100 -8.20 11.22 -2.20
N GLU A 101 -9.22 10.47 -2.62
CA GLU A 101 -9.99 9.59 -1.75
C GLU A 101 -9.31 8.25 -1.51
N ILE A 102 -8.51 7.76 -2.48
CA ILE A 102 -7.83 6.47 -2.40
C ILE A 102 -6.53 6.55 -1.59
N HIS A 103 -5.87 7.71 -1.49
CA HIS A 103 -4.53 7.82 -0.88
C HIS A 103 -4.44 8.68 0.39
N PRO A 104 -5.43 8.69 1.32
CA PRO A 104 -5.40 9.61 2.45
C PRO A 104 -4.20 9.38 3.38
N GLU A 105 -3.71 8.15 3.52
CA GLU A 105 -2.57 7.80 4.38
C GLU A 105 -1.20 7.98 3.69
N PHE A 106 -1.19 8.13 2.37
CA PHE A 106 0.03 8.28 1.56
C PHE A 106 0.36 9.74 1.25
N LEU A 107 -0.64 10.62 1.36
CA LEU A 107 -0.51 12.04 1.10
C LEU A 107 -0.63 12.82 2.41
N SER A 108 0.06 13.94 2.51
CA SER A 108 -0.19 14.89 3.60
C SER A 108 -1.61 15.46 3.51
N GLU A 109 -2.16 15.95 4.62
CA GLU A 109 -3.48 16.61 4.61
C GLU A 109 -3.55 17.74 3.58
N THR A 110 -2.45 18.49 3.43
CA THR A 110 -2.32 19.55 2.44
C THR A 110 -2.33 18.99 1.01
N GLY A 111 -1.60 17.90 0.74
CA GLY A 111 -1.61 17.22 -0.55
C GLY A 111 -3.00 16.72 -0.95
N SER A 112 -3.69 16.02 -0.04
CA SER A 112 -5.06 15.53 -0.24
C SER A 112 -6.06 16.68 -0.44
N ARG A 113 -5.89 17.80 0.26
CA ARG A 113 -6.70 19.01 0.06
C ARG A 113 -6.45 19.63 -1.31
N GLN A 114 -5.19 19.72 -1.76
CA GLN A 114 -4.84 20.24 -3.09
C GLN A 114 -5.45 19.39 -4.21
N LEU A 115 -5.41 18.06 -4.13
CA LEU A 115 -6.06 17.19 -5.12
C LEU A 115 -7.58 17.40 -5.20
N ARG A 116 -8.26 17.57 -4.05
CA ARG A 116 -9.70 17.87 -4.01
C ARG A 116 -10.00 19.26 -4.60
N GLN A 117 -9.16 20.26 -4.32
CA GLN A 117 -9.29 21.58 -4.92
C GLN A 117 -9.09 21.53 -6.44
N ASP A 118 -8.09 20.80 -6.92
CA ASP A 118 -7.84 20.58 -8.35
C ASP A 118 -9.06 19.88 -9.00
N ALA A 119 -9.64 18.87 -8.34
CA ALA A 119 -10.86 18.21 -8.81
C ALA A 119 -12.04 19.19 -9.00
N VAL A 120 -12.33 20.00 -7.97
CA VAL A 120 -13.40 21.02 -8.02
C VAL A 120 -13.11 22.07 -9.09
N MET A 121 -11.84 22.45 -9.24
CA MET A 121 -11.40 23.43 -10.23
C MET A 121 -11.58 22.91 -11.66
N TRP A 122 -11.17 21.66 -11.95
CA TRP A 122 -11.35 21.05 -13.28
C TRP A 122 -12.83 20.88 -13.62
N PHE A 123 -13.65 20.48 -12.65
CA PHE A 123 -15.10 20.38 -12.85
C PHE A 123 -15.73 21.76 -13.12
N SER A 124 -15.36 22.78 -12.35
CA SER A 124 -15.83 24.16 -12.53
C SER A 124 -15.39 24.74 -13.89
N ALA A 125 -14.15 24.46 -14.29
CA ALA A 125 -13.61 24.82 -15.60
C ALA A 125 -14.39 24.16 -16.75
N ALA A 126 -14.81 22.89 -16.60
CA ALA A 126 -15.66 22.21 -17.56
C ALA A 126 -17.05 22.86 -17.69
N LEU A 127 -17.67 23.25 -16.57
CA LEU A 127 -18.95 23.97 -16.59
C LEU A 127 -18.81 25.36 -17.23
N MET A 128 -17.74 26.09 -16.89
CA MET A 128 -17.45 27.41 -17.46
C MET A 128 -17.18 27.32 -18.96
N MET A 129 -16.45 26.30 -19.41
CA MET A 129 -16.17 26.00 -20.81
C MET A 129 -17.49 25.86 -21.61
N ILE A 130 -18.47 25.12 -21.08
CA ILE A 130 -19.80 25.00 -21.70
C ILE A 130 -20.54 26.36 -21.72
N ALA A 131 -20.55 27.08 -20.60
CA ALA A 131 -21.26 28.35 -20.45
C ALA A 131 -20.71 29.44 -21.38
N VAL A 132 -19.38 29.63 -21.38
CA VAL A 132 -18.68 30.59 -22.24
C VAL A 132 -18.85 30.22 -23.70
N HIS A 133 -18.80 28.94 -24.06
CA HIS A 133 -19.05 28.51 -25.43
C HIS A 133 -20.50 28.80 -25.88
N ARG A 134 -21.50 28.53 -25.03
CA ARG A 134 -22.90 28.89 -25.31
C ARG A 134 -23.07 30.40 -25.49
N TRP A 135 -22.40 31.19 -24.66
CA TRP A 135 -22.38 32.65 -24.77
C TRP A 135 -21.70 33.15 -26.05
N TRP A 136 -20.56 32.55 -26.43
CA TRP A 136 -19.83 32.82 -27.66
C TRP A 136 -20.69 32.62 -28.92
N ARG A 137 -21.59 31.61 -28.91
CA ARG A 137 -22.55 31.39 -30.01
C ARG A 137 -23.56 32.53 -30.14
N ARG A 138 -24.03 33.08 -29.02
CA ARG A 138 -25.08 34.13 -28.99
C ARG A 138 -24.56 35.51 -29.37
N MET A 139 -23.31 35.84 -29.03
CA MET A 139 -22.78 37.21 -29.13
C MET A 139 -21.84 37.41 -30.32
N LYS A 140 -22.33 37.91 -31.46
CA LYS A 140 -21.48 38.15 -32.66
C LYS A 140 -20.40 39.22 -32.46
N ARG A 141 -20.67 40.29 -31.70
CA ARG A 141 -19.77 41.48 -31.58
C ARG A 141 -18.70 41.35 -30.47
N ARG A 142 -18.88 40.45 -29.51
CA ARG A 142 -17.98 40.27 -28.33
C ARG A 142 -17.29 38.89 -28.31
N ARG A 143 -17.20 38.21 -29.46
CA ARG A 143 -16.61 36.86 -29.55
C ARG A 143 -15.19 36.79 -29.04
N TRP A 144 -14.41 37.85 -29.24
CA TRP A 144 -13.02 37.91 -28.79
C TRP A 144 -12.90 37.75 -27.26
N ILE A 145 -13.83 38.31 -26.47
CA ILE A 145 -13.82 38.17 -24.99
C ILE A 145 -14.00 36.71 -24.61
N ALA A 146 -15.01 36.05 -25.18
CA ALA A 146 -15.26 34.64 -24.92
C ALA A 146 -14.10 33.75 -25.43
N SER A 147 -13.45 34.10 -26.54
CA SER A 147 -12.24 33.42 -27.01
C SER A 147 -11.07 33.56 -26.03
N VAL A 148 -10.86 34.75 -25.44
CA VAL A 148 -9.85 34.95 -24.38
C VAL A 148 -10.20 34.14 -23.14
N MET A 149 -11.46 34.12 -22.71
CA MET A 149 -11.90 33.31 -21.56
C MET A 149 -11.67 31.81 -21.79
N LEU A 150 -11.98 31.30 -22.99
CA LEU A 150 -11.71 29.90 -23.34
C LEU A 150 -10.20 29.60 -23.32
N LEU A 151 -9.37 30.52 -23.82
CA LEU A 151 -7.91 30.39 -23.75
C LEU A 151 -7.42 30.34 -22.30
N LEU A 152 -7.94 31.21 -21.43
CA LEU A 152 -7.59 31.21 -20.00
C LEU A 152 -7.97 29.90 -19.31
N ILE A 153 -9.15 29.33 -19.61
CA ILE A 153 -9.56 28.02 -19.09
C ILE A 153 -8.58 26.92 -19.53
N ILE A 154 -8.06 26.99 -20.75
CA ILE A 154 -7.12 26.00 -21.27
C ILE A 154 -5.71 26.16 -20.67
N LEU A 155 -5.30 27.39 -20.38
CA LEU A 155 -4.02 27.68 -19.72
C LEU A 155 -4.05 27.42 -18.21
N LEU A 156 -5.24 27.23 -17.63
CA LEU A 156 -5.44 27.03 -16.18
C LEU A 156 -4.57 25.90 -15.60
N PRO A 157 -4.42 24.70 -16.21
CA PRO A 157 -3.56 23.64 -15.66
C PRO A 157 -2.10 24.04 -15.53
N VAL A 158 -1.57 24.75 -16.54
CA VAL A 158 -0.18 25.26 -16.51
C VAL A 158 -0.05 26.36 -15.46
N GLY A 159 -1.01 27.29 -15.42
CA GLY A 159 -1.05 28.33 -14.39
C GLY A 159 -1.10 27.75 -12.97
N ARG A 160 -1.82 26.64 -12.78
CA ARG A 160 -1.92 25.95 -11.49
C ARG A 160 -0.63 25.26 -11.06
N MET A 161 0.16 24.74 -12.01
CA MET A 161 1.51 24.22 -11.71
C MET A 161 2.48 25.32 -11.29
N VAL A 162 2.37 26.52 -11.88
CA VAL A 162 3.28 27.64 -11.62
C VAL A 162 2.90 28.44 -10.37
N GLY A 163 1.62 28.74 -10.20
CA GLY A 163 1.14 29.65 -9.14
C GLY A 163 0.96 29.00 -7.77
N GLU A 164 0.87 27.67 -7.73
CA GLU A 164 0.72 26.92 -6.49
C GLU A 164 1.48 25.59 -6.64
N PRO A 165 2.82 25.64 -6.53
CA PRO A 165 3.64 24.44 -6.50
C PRO A 165 3.12 23.51 -5.41
N THR A 166 3.21 22.20 -5.65
CA THR A 166 2.92 21.18 -4.64
C THR A 166 3.53 21.58 -3.32
N SER A 167 2.75 21.54 -2.24
CA SER A 167 3.30 21.82 -0.91
C SER A 167 4.40 20.79 -0.69
N PHE A 168 5.65 21.24 -0.73
CA PHE A 168 6.79 20.36 -0.56
C PHE A 168 6.67 19.75 0.83
N PHE A 169 6.36 18.47 0.87
CA PHE A 169 6.41 17.70 2.10
C PHE A 169 7.68 16.89 2.01
N LYS A 170 8.61 17.11 2.93
CA LYS A 170 9.74 16.19 3.09
C LYS A 170 9.28 15.15 4.10
N SER A 171 9.32 13.87 3.73
CA SER A 171 9.16 12.79 4.69
C SER A 171 10.08 13.02 5.88
N LEU A 172 9.59 12.75 7.09
CA LEU A 172 10.29 13.13 8.31
C LEU A 172 11.64 12.39 8.38
N GLU A 173 12.74 13.12 8.25
CA GLU A 173 14.08 12.55 8.43
C GLU A 173 14.41 12.52 9.91
N VAL A 174 14.14 11.37 10.54
CA VAL A 174 14.46 11.16 11.95
C VAL A 174 15.82 10.47 12.05
N LYS A 175 16.78 11.12 12.70
CA LYS A 175 18.04 10.46 13.08
C LYS A 175 17.75 9.42 14.15
N VAL A 176 18.36 8.24 14.04
CA VAL A 176 18.25 7.20 15.07
C VAL A 176 18.79 7.75 16.39
N GLN A 177 17.94 7.80 17.40
CA GLN A 177 18.31 8.10 18.78
C GLN A 177 18.17 6.84 19.63
N PRO A 178 19.06 6.63 20.62
CA PRO A 178 18.92 5.53 21.56
C PRO A 178 17.64 5.69 22.37
N LEU A 179 16.97 4.58 22.60
CA LEU A 179 15.99 4.37 23.66
C LEU A 179 16.73 3.92 24.92
N ASP A 180 16.00 3.83 26.04
CA ASP A 180 16.49 3.08 27.19
C ASP A 180 16.70 1.60 26.80
N ARG A 181 17.50 0.86 27.56
CA ARG A 181 17.65 -0.59 27.33
C ARG A 181 16.35 -1.28 27.70
N SER A 182 15.80 -2.07 26.78
CA SER A 182 14.63 -2.92 27.07
C SER A 182 14.87 -3.77 28.31
N ALA A 183 13.91 -3.78 29.23
CA ALA A 183 13.99 -4.56 30.45
C ALA A 183 13.90 -6.08 30.18
N ARG A 184 13.27 -6.46 29.05
CA ARG A 184 12.88 -7.83 28.70
C ARG A 184 13.05 -8.15 27.21
N PRO A 185 13.15 -9.43 26.82
CA PRO A 185 13.23 -9.85 25.42
C PRO A 185 11.91 -9.66 24.69
N LEU A 186 12.00 -9.53 23.36
CA LEU A 186 10.86 -9.30 22.47
C LEU A 186 10.87 -10.30 21.32
N LEU A 187 9.75 -10.99 21.10
CA LEU A 187 9.48 -11.77 19.90
C LEU A 187 8.36 -11.11 19.09
N VAL A 188 8.66 -10.69 17.86
CA VAL A 188 7.66 -10.23 16.90
C VAL A 188 7.58 -11.19 15.72
N CYS A 189 6.48 -11.94 15.64
CA CYS A 189 6.20 -12.89 14.56
C CYS A 189 5.14 -12.34 13.61
N GLY A 190 5.57 -11.91 12.42
CA GLY A 190 4.69 -11.49 11.35
C GLY A 190 4.16 -12.68 10.56
N ILE A 191 2.85 -12.94 10.53
CA ILE A 191 2.25 -14.06 9.78
C ILE A 191 1.44 -13.49 8.64
N GLU A 192 1.99 -13.53 7.42
CA GLU A 192 1.33 -12.93 6.28
C GLU A 192 -0.02 -13.59 5.97
N GLY A 193 -1.07 -12.78 5.87
CA GLY A 193 -2.41 -13.25 5.52
C GLY A 193 -3.17 -13.94 6.65
N LEU A 194 -2.71 -13.83 7.90
CA LEU A 194 -3.48 -14.25 9.06
C LEU A 194 -4.61 -13.24 9.34
N ASP A 195 -5.82 -13.75 9.62
CA ASP A 195 -6.93 -12.98 10.13
C ASP A 195 -7.79 -13.82 11.08
N ILE A 196 -8.64 -13.17 11.89
CA ILE A 196 -9.46 -13.87 12.87
C ILE A 196 -10.46 -14.84 12.21
N SER A 197 -10.91 -14.55 10.99
CA SER A 197 -11.89 -15.40 10.30
C SER A 197 -11.28 -16.73 9.86
N VAL A 198 -10.01 -16.76 9.43
CA VAL A 198 -9.34 -18.01 9.04
C VAL A 198 -9.13 -18.92 10.25
N LEU A 199 -8.78 -18.35 11.41
CA LEU A 199 -8.66 -19.10 12.67
C LEU A 199 -10.00 -19.72 13.08
N LEU A 200 -11.10 -18.95 13.03
CA LEU A 200 -12.42 -19.45 13.41
C LEU A 200 -12.99 -20.47 12.41
N THR A 201 -12.74 -20.30 11.11
CA THR A 201 -13.36 -21.13 10.06
C THR A 201 -12.58 -22.40 9.74
N GLN A 202 -11.25 -22.37 9.84
CA GLN A 202 -10.39 -23.52 9.53
C GLN A 202 -9.86 -24.20 10.80
N GLY A 203 -9.85 -23.50 11.94
CA GLY A 203 -9.51 -24.08 13.25
C GLY A 203 -10.66 -24.82 13.93
N GLY A 204 -11.92 -24.60 13.50
CA GLY A 204 -13.11 -25.23 14.06
C GLY A 204 -13.11 -26.76 13.88
N GLY A 205 -12.49 -27.46 14.83
CA GLY A 205 -12.35 -28.92 14.84
C GLY A 205 -10.91 -29.44 14.93
N ARG A 206 -9.91 -28.55 14.97
CA ARG A 206 -8.48 -28.89 15.11
C ARG A 206 -7.92 -28.22 16.37
N ASN A 207 -6.88 -28.82 16.95
CA ASN A 207 -6.24 -28.32 18.16
C ASN A 207 -5.15 -27.32 17.78
N LEU A 208 -5.46 -26.02 17.78
CA LEU A 208 -4.50 -24.93 17.57
C LEU A 208 -4.04 -24.42 18.94
N SER A 209 -3.38 -25.29 19.72
CA SER A 209 -3.15 -25.05 21.14
C SER A 209 -2.32 -23.79 21.41
N ASN A 210 -1.43 -23.40 20.50
CA ASN A 210 -0.60 -22.21 20.71
C ASN A 210 -1.40 -20.93 20.41
N PHE A 211 -2.26 -20.93 19.39
CA PHE A 211 -3.22 -19.84 19.18
C PHE A 211 -4.25 -19.76 20.32
N ASP A 212 -4.73 -20.89 20.85
CA ASP A 212 -5.62 -20.91 22.01
C ASP A 212 -4.92 -20.28 23.22
N ARG A 213 -3.65 -20.62 23.46
CA ARG A 213 -2.81 -19.98 24.47
C ARG A 213 -2.66 -18.47 24.24
N LEU A 214 -2.41 -18.01 23.00
CA LEU A 214 -2.36 -16.58 22.66
C LEU A 214 -3.70 -15.87 22.91
N ILE A 215 -4.82 -16.57 22.75
CA ILE A 215 -6.17 -16.04 22.97
C ILE A 215 -6.48 -15.94 24.47
N GLU A 216 -6.09 -16.94 25.26
CA GLU A 216 -6.40 -17.05 26.69
C GLU A 216 -5.45 -16.21 27.56
N GLU A 217 -4.16 -16.26 27.29
CA GLU A 217 -3.12 -15.57 28.08
C GLU A 217 -2.87 -14.12 27.62
N GLY A 218 -3.46 -13.71 26.50
CA GLY A 218 -3.12 -12.46 25.82
C GLY A 218 -4.27 -11.52 25.50
N ALA A 219 -3.91 -10.43 24.84
CA ALA A 219 -4.84 -9.50 24.22
C ALA A 219 -4.86 -9.72 22.70
N ARG A 220 -6.04 -9.77 22.10
CA ARG A 220 -6.21 -10.00 20.65
C ARG A 220 -7.20 -9.07 20.00
N GLY A 221 -6.96 -8.70 18.74
CA GLY A 221 -7.87 -7.84 17.99
C GLY A 221 -7.64 -7.87 16.48
N PRO A 222 -8.59 -7.35 15.70
CA PRO A 222 -8.38 -7.12 14.29
C PRO A 222 -7.45 -5.91 14.07
N LEU A 223 -6.48 -6.07 13.17
CA LEU A 223 -5.68 -4.96 12.64
C LEU A 223 -6.37 -4.39 11.40
N SER A 224 -6.60 -3.09 11.38
CA SER A 224 -7.27 -2.39 10.27
C SER A 224 -6.25 -1.86 9.26
N PRO A 225 -6.07 -2.51 8.08
CA PRO A 225 -5.21 -1.98 7.04
C PRO A 225 -5.82 -0.75 6.36
N PHE A 226 -4.97 0.21 6.00
CA PHE A 226 -5.33 1.31 5.11
C PHE A 226 -5.35 0.88 3.63
N ARG A 227 -6.02 1.67 2.79
CA ARG A 227 -6.14 1.45 1.34
C ARG A 227 -5.38 2.52 0.55
N PRO A 228 -4.85 2.19 -0.65
CA PRO A 228 -4.84 0.88 -1.31
C PRO A 228 -3.87 -0.11 -0.66
N PHE A 229 -4.05 -1.40 -0.98
CA PHE A 229 -3.14 -2.45 -0.54
C PHE A 229 -1.74 -2.25 -1.11
N LEU A 230 -0.79 -1.83 -0.27
CA LEU A 230 0.63 -1.75 -0.60
C LEU A 230 1.44 -2.44 0.50
N ASP A 231 1.69 -3.72 0.29
CA ASP A 231 2.46 -4.65 1.15
C ASP A 231 3.61 -3.98 1.93
N GLN A 232 4.59 -3.40 1.24
CA GLN A 232 5.76 -2.81 1.89
C GLN A 232 5.43 -1.61 2.80
N ALA A 233 4.37 -0.86 2.49
CA ALA A 233 3.92 0.25 3.31
C ALA A 233 3.29 -0.26 4.60
N HIS A 234 2.40 -1.27 4.53
CA HIS A 234 1.74 -1.85 5.70
C HIS A 234 2.74 -2.39 6.73
N TRP A 235 3.73 -3.18 6.30
CA TRP A 235 4.75 -3.72 7.20
C TRP A 235 5.68 -2.64 7.78
N THR A 236 6.01 -1.61 6.98
CA THR A 236 6.83 -0.48 7.46
C THR A 236 6.07 0.37 8.48
N THR A 237 4.76 0.58 8.29
CA THR A 237 3.91 1.30 9.23
C THR A 237 3.89 0.63 10.61
N MET A 238 3.69 -0.69 10.65
CA MET A 238 3.72 -1.46 11.90
C MET A 238 5.07 -1.37 12.63
N ALA A 239 6.17 -1.39 11.86
CA ALA A 239 7.52 -1.34 12.40
C ALA A 239 7.93 0.05 12.92
N THR A 240 7.43 1.11 12.30
CA THR A 240 7.83 2.51 12.60
C THR A 240 6.86 3.22 13.53
N GLY A 241 5.59 2.78 13.58
CA GLY A 241 4.51 3.48 14.26
C GLY A 241 4.06 4.75 13.53
N THR A 242 4.36 4.86 12.24
CA THR A 242 4.04 6.05 11.41
C THR A 242 3.37 5.62 10.11
N LEU A 243 2.61 6.52 9.49
CA LEU A 243 1.90 6.25 8.23
C LEU A 243 2.81 6.48 7.02
N PRO A 244 2.44 5.97 5.82
CA PRO A 244 3.26 6.07 4.61
C PRO A 244 3.65 7.48 4.23
N ARG A 245 2.75 8.45 4.44
CA ARG A 245 3.03 9.88 4.29
C ARG A 245 4.24 10.34 5.11
N THR A 246 4.50 9.75 6.27
CA THR A 246 5.55 10.16 7.21
C THR A 246 6.86 9.39 6.98
N HIS A 247 6.80 8.05 6.92
CA HIS A 247 8.02 7.25 6.70
C HIS A 247 8.49 7.22 5.25
N GLY A 248 7.63 7.52 4.28
CA GLY A 248 7.98 7.66 2.86
C GLY A 248 8.05 6.36 2.06
N VAL A 249 7.73 5.21 2.66
CA VAL A 249 7.67 3.91 1.97
C VAL A 249 6.25 3.71 1.44
N MET A 250 6.09 3.89 0.13
CA MET A 250 4.79 3.79 -0.53
C MET A 250 4.59 2.44 -1.20
N PHE A 251 5.52 2.05 -2.08
CA PHE A 251 5.42 0.84 -2.89
C PHE A 251 6.78 0.17 -3.02
N ARG A 252 6.78 -1.11 -3.40
CA ARG A 252 8.00 -1.92 -3.55
C ARG A 252 8.94 -1.43 -4.67
N TRP A 253 8.49 -0.52 -5.52
CA TRP A 253 9.26 0.04 -6.63
C TRP A 253 9.06 1.56 -6.67
N GLY A 254 10.13 2.27 -7.04
CA GLY A 254 10.07 3.67 -7.46
C GLY A 254 10.30 3.81 -8.97
N TRP A 255 10.00 4.99 -9.50
CA TRP A 255 10.25 5.33 -10.90
C TRP A 255 11.12 6.58 -11.01
N GLN A 256 12.26 6.46 -11.67
CA GLN A 256 13.04 7.61 -12.08
C GLN A 256 12.63 8.04 -13.48
N TYR A 257 12.49 9.35 -13.66
CA TYR A 257 12.28 9.95 -14.97
C TYR A 257 13.27 11.11 -15.16
N PRO A 258 14.56 10.81 -15.38
CA PRO A 258 15.63 11.83 -15.33
C PRO A 258 15.45 12.96 -16.34
N VAL A 259 14.71 12.70 -17.42
CA VAL A 259 14.44 13.68 -18.48
C VAL A 259 13.53 14.82 -18.03
N ALA A 260 12.71 14.62 -16.99
CA ALA A 260 11.72 15.61 -16.53
C ALA A 260 11.77 15.93 -15.03
N PHE A 261 12.24 14.99 -14.20
CA PHE A 261 12.22 15.14 -12.74
C PHE A 261 13.60 14.84 -12.14
N ASP A 262 13.90 15.54 -11.05
CA ASP A 262 15.06 15.30 -10.21
C ASP A 262 14.59 14.59 -8.93
N GLY A 263 14.50 13.25 -8.97
CA GLY A 263 13.99 12.44 -7.86
C GLY A 263 13.35 11.12 -8.30
N THR A 264 12.90 10.34 -7.32
CA THR A 264 12.19 9.07 -7.54
C THR A 264 10.70 9.26 -7.28
N LEU A 265 9.87 9.03 -8.29
CA LEU A 265 8.41 8.97 -8.16
C LEU A 265 8.05 7.73 -7.34
N ARG A 266 7.44 7.94 -6.18
CA ARG A 266 7.06 6.89 -5.21
C ARG A 266 5.63 6.40 -5.44
N LEU A 267 4.74 7.29 -5.90
CA LEU A 267 3.34 6.99 -6.14
C LEU A 267 2.95 7.36 -7.58
N LEU A 268 2.15 6.53 -8.23
CA LEU A 268 1.63 6.81 -9.57
C LEU A 268 0.10 6.96 -9.51
N PRO A 269 -0.50 7.80 -10.38
CA PRO A 269 -1.95 7.93 -10.44
C PRO A 269 -2.65 6.59 -10.60
N TRP A 270 -3.59 6.31 -9.70
CA TRP A 270 -4.42 5.11 -9.82
C TRP A 270 -5.33 5.23 -11.04
N THR A 271 -5.34 4.19 -11.87
CA THR A 271 -6.27 4.03 -12.98
C THR A 271 -6.68 2.59 -13.20
N PRO A 272 -7.88 2.32 -13.77
CA PRO A 272 -8.34 0.96 -14.04
C PRO A 272 -7.44 0.16 -15.00
N GLN A 273 -6.70 0.83 -15.88
CA GLN A 273 -5.82 0.21 -16.89
C GLN A 273 -4.36 0.09 -16.44
N GLY A 274 -4.03 0.52 -15.22
CA GLY A 274 -2.70 0.45 -14.64
C GLY A 274 -1.95 1.79 -14.65
N SER A 275 -1.33 2.10 -13.51
CA SER A 275 -0.72 3.40 -13.20
C SER A 275 0.48 3.79 -14.07
N ARG A 276 1.09 2.82 -14.79
CA ARG A 276 2.25 3.03 -15.67
C ARG A 276 1.95 3.89 -16.89
N LEU A 277 0.68 4.02 -17.27
CA LEU A 277 0.29 4.85 -18.42
C LEU A 277 0.75 6.29 -18.27
N PHE A 278 0.84 6.84 -17.05
CA PHE A 278 1.23 8.23 -16.81
C PHE A 278 2.73 8.50 -16.99
N LEU A 279 3.56 7.47 -17.18
CA LEU A 279 4.97 7.61 -17.51
C LEU A 279 5.10 7.79 -19.03
N ALA A 280 5.15 9.05 -19.45
CA ALA A 280 5.14 9.40 -20.85
C ALA A 280 6.26 8.70 -21.63
N TRP A 281 5.86 8.03 -22.73
CA TRP A 281 6.73 7.31 -23.66
C TRP A 281 7.53 6.13 -23.06
N ASP A 282 7.08 5.58 -21.91
CA ASP A 282 7.74 4.47 -21.20
C ASP A 282 9.25 4.71 -20.94
N ARG A 283 9.63 5.99 -20.80
CA ARG A 283 11.00 6.41 -20.46
C ARG A 283 11.32 6.30 -18.97
N GLY A 284 10.34 5.85 -18.17
CA GLY A 284 10.48 5.67 -16.74
C GLY A 284 11.35 4.45 -16.43
N ILE A 285 12.38 4.66 -15.62
CA ILE A 285 13.28 3.60 -15.18
C ILE A 285 12.77 3.10 -13.84
N ARG A 286 12.45 1.80 -13.75
CA ARG A 286 12.08 1.17 -12.49
C ARG A 286 13.32 1.05 -11.61
N VAL A 287 13.26 1.61 -10.41
CA VAL A 287 14.34 1.57 -9.41
C VAL A 287 13.84 1.01 -8.10
N ALA A 288 14.77 0.59 -7.24
CA ALA A 288 14.45 0.38 -5.84
C ALA A 288 13.99 1.72 -5.25
N PRO A 289 12.87 1.75 -4.50
CA PRO A 289 12.41 2.97 -3.86
C PRO A 289 13.40 3.36 -2.75
N PRO A 290 13.46 4.65 -2.36
CA PRO A 290 14.26 5.06 -1.22
C PRO A 290 13.80 4.32 0.05
N PRO A 291 14.71 4.02 1.00
CA PRO A 291 14.35 3.43 2.27
C PRO A 291 13.50 4.39 3.11
N SER A 292 12.88 3.82 4.15
CA SER A 292 12.17 4.56 5.19
C SER A 292 13.04 5.68 5.75
N THR A 293 12.46 6.88 5.85
CA THR A 293 13.09 8.06 6.46
C THR A 293 12.95 8.10 7.99
N VAL A 294 12.02 7.30 8.51
CA VAL A 294 11.83 7.06 9.94
C VAL A 294 12.42 5.70 10.31
N PRO A 295 13.25 5.60 11.35
CA PRO A 295 13.84 4.33 11.73
C PRO A 295 12.78 3.41 12.37
N PRO A 296 12.68 2.15 11.93
CA PRO A 296 11.84 1.16 12.60
C PRO A 296 12.31 0.88 14.04
N LEU A 297 11.41 0.37 14.87
CA LEU A 297 11.63 0.16 16.30
C LEU A 297 12.90 -0.63 16.60
N TRP A 298 13.15 -1.71 15.87
CA TRP A 298 14.35 -2.54 16.03
C TRP A 298 15.65 -1.78 15.83
N GLN A 299 15.71 -0.75 14.96
CA GLN A 299 16.93 0.05 14.79
C GLN A 299 17.21 0.89 16.03
N ARG A 300 16.15 1.44 16.65
CA ARG A 300 16.28 2.20 17.89
C ARG A 300 16.74 1.28 19.02
N MET A 301 16.15 0.09 19.13
CA MET A 301 16.57 -0.92 20.11
C MET A 301 18.03 -1.36 19.90
N ALA A 302 18.42 -1.63 18.66
CA ALA A 302 19.80 -1.98 18.32
C ALA A 302 20.80 -0.84 18.67
N PHE A 303 20.43 0.42 18.40
CA PHE A 303 21.23 1.58 18.76
C PHE A 303 21.35 1.77 20.28
N SER A 304 20.37 1.26 21.03
CA SER A 304 20.33 1.23 22.51
C SER A 304 21.13 0.06 23.10
N GLN A 305 21.89 -0.66 22.26
CA GLN A 305 22.66 -1.84 22.63
C GLN A 305 21.80 -3.03 23.09
N THR A 306 20.52 -3.10 22.68
CA THR A 306 19.72 -4.31 22.83
C THR A 306 19.92 -5.19 21.60
N PRO A 307 20.50 -6.41 21.74
CA PRO A 307 20.73 -7.32 20.62
C PRO A 307 19.44 -7.53 19.84
N THR A 308 19.49 -7.34 18.52
CA THR A 308 18.28 -7.40 17.68
C THR A 308 18.56 -8.15 16.38
N THR A 309 17.79 -9.21 16.16
CA THR A 309 17.89 -10.12 15.02
C THR A 309 16.66 -9.99 14.15
N ILE A 310 16.86 -9.80 12.83
CA ILE A 310 15.76 -9.61 11.86
C ILE A 310 15.83 -10.67 10.78
N LEU A 311 14.75 -11.43 10.64
CA LEU A 311 14.63 -12.62 9.81
C LEU A 311 13.56 -12.40 8.75
N ASP A 312 14.00 -11.78 7.66
CA ASP A 312 13.23 -11.54 6.44
C ASP A 312 11.95 -10.72 6.59
N TRP A 313 11.88 -9.87 7.62
CA TRP A 313 10.76 -8.94 7.79
C TRP A 313 10.50 -8.15 6.49
N PRO A 314 9.24 -7.91 6.07
CA PRO A 314 8.97 -7.15 4.86
C PRO A 314 9.09 -5.65 5.09
N GLY A 315 9.62 -4.91 4.12
CA GLY A 315 9.76 -3.46 4.16
C GLY A 315 11.09 -2.98 3.59
N ILE A 316 11.27 -1.65 3.60
CA ILE A 316 12.42 -0.99 2.97
C ILE A 316 12.97 0.04 3.95
N TRP A 317 14.12 -0.24 4.54
CA TRP A 317 14.77 0.59 5.54
C TRP A 317 16.29 0.57 5.34
N ASP A 318 16.99 1.52 5.96
CA ASP A 318 18.45 1.56 5.91
C ASP A 318 19.06 0.45 6.78
N GLU A 319 19.95 -0.38 6.25
CA GLU A 319 20.56 -1.47 7.02
C GLU A 319 21.71 -0.88 7.86
N GLY A 320 21.36 -0.28 9.01
CA GLY A 320 22.36 0.19 9.97
C GLY A 320 23.27 -0.95 10.46
N ALA A 321 24.53 -0.62 10.79
CA ALA A 321 25.60 -1.59 11.09
C ALA A 321 25.31 -2.57 12.26
N ALA A 322 24.31 -2.30 13.10
CA ALA A 322 23.96 -3.09 14.28
C ALA A 322 22.86 -4.14 14.03
N VAL A 323 22.28 -4.20 12.83
CA VAL A 323 21.17 -5.12 12.51
C VAL A 323 21.70 -6.37 11.83
N ARG A 324 21.52 -7.54 12.46
CA ARG A 324 21.91 -8.82 11.85
C ARG A 324 20.77 -9.34 10.97
N ARG A 325 20.93 -9.18 9.65
CA ARG A 325 20.08 -9.87 8.67
C ARG A 325 20.65 -11.25 8.41
N VAL A 326 19.99 -12.28 8.90
CA VAL A 326 20.39 -13.67 8.62
C VAL A 326 19.55 -14.17 7.46
N ARG A 327 20.19 -14.55 6.35
CA ARG A 327 19.51 -15.34 5.32
C ARG A 327 19.51 -16.80 5.79
N PRO A 328 18.36 -17.49 5.78
CA PRO A 328 18.34 -18.90 6.10
C PRO A 328 19.21 -19.69 5.10
N PRO A 329 20.08 -20.61 5.56
CA PRO A 329 20.75 -21.54 4.66
C PRO A 329 19.70 -22.38 3.91
N LEU A 330 20.00 -22.73 2.66
CA LEU A 330 19.07 -23.47 1.78
C LEU A 330 18.84 -24.93 2.23
N ASP A 331 19.71 -25.46 3.09
CA ASP A 331 19.59 -26.79 3.71
C ASP A 331 19.51 -26.67 5.24
N PRO A 332 18.29 -26.59 5.81
CA PRO A 332 18.09 -26.88 7.22
C PRO A 332 18.17 -28.40 7.37
N TRP A 333 19.27 -28.93 7.90
CA TRP A 333 19.36 -30.37 8.13
C TRP A 333 18.35 -30.81 9.20
N ALA A 334 17.47 -31.72 8.78
CA ALA A 334 16.96 -32.87 9.54
C ALA A 334 16.21 -32.62 10.85
N THR A 335 15.04 -31.98 10.79
CA THR A 335 13.88 -32.46 11.55
C THR A 335 12.72 -32.61 10.57
N GLY A 336 12.61 -33.77 9.94
CA GLY A 336 11.40 -34.12 9.20
C GLY A 336 10.26 -34.19 10.20
N HIS A 337 9.52 -33.10 10.35
CA HIS A 337 8.35 -33.05 11.20
C HIS A 337 7.25 -33.93 10.57
N SER A 338 6.56 -34.72 11.38
CA SER A 338 5.46 -35.58 10.92
C SER A 338 4.37 -34.79 10.19
N LEU A 339 4.14 -33.54 10.59
CA LEU A 339 3.21 -32.61 9.96
C LEU A 339 3.69 -32.16 8.56
N GLU A 340 4.98 -31.85 8.38
CA GLU A 340 5.54 -31.52 7.07
C GLU A 340 5.42 -32.70 6.10
N ALA A 341 5.74 -33.92 6.56
CA ALA A 341 5.60 -35.13 5.75
C ALA A 341 4.13 -35.38 5.38
N SER A 342 3.20 -35.18 6.31
CA SER A 342 1.75 -35.35 6.10
C SER A 342 1.20 -34.32 5.11
N LEU A 343 1.57 -33.04 5.28
CA LEU A 343 1.21 -31.97 4.36
C LEU A 343 1.82 -32.23 2.98
N GLY A 344 3.08 -32.64 2.91
CA GLY A 344 3.76 -33.01 1.67
C GLY A 344 3.04 -34.12 0.91
N ALA A 345 2.63 -35.18 1.60
CA ALA A 345 1.87 -36.28 0.99
C ALA A 345 0.53 -35.80 0.41
N ILE A 346 -0.24 -35.01 1.17
CA ILE A 346 -1.54 -34.47 0.72
C ILE A 346 -1.35 -33.50 -0.46
N LEU A 347 -0.38 -32.60 -0.40
CA LEU A 347 -0.12 -31.62 -1.44
C LEU A 347 0.37 -32.29 -2.73
N VAL A 348 1.31 -33.22 -2.67
CA VAL A 348 1.82 -33.92 -3.85
C VAL A 348 0.75 -34.80 -4.49
N GLY A 349 -0.07 -35.47 -3.67
CA GLY A 349 -1.16 -36.32 -4.17
C GLY A 349 -2.30 -35.53 -4.81
N ASN A 350 -2.78 -34.48 -4.14
CA ASN A 350 -4.02 -33.80 -4.52
C ASN A 350 -3.80 -32.46 -5.24
N PHE A 351 -2.68 -31.78 -5.00
CA PHE A 351 -2.42 -30.40 -5.44
C PHE A 351 -0.99 -30.20 -5.99
N PRO A 352 -0.52 -30.99 -6.98
CA PRO A 352 0.89 -31.00 -7.40
C PRO A 352 1.39 -29.66 -7.93
N ARG A 353 0.50 -28.82 -8.48
CA ARG A 353 0.84 -27.46 -8.95
C ARG A 353 1.09 -26.48 -7.81
N ALA A 354 0.47 -26.69 -6.64
CA ALA A 354 0.63 -25.85 -5.46
C ALA A 354 1.74 -26.36 -4.53
N ALA A 355 1.99 -27.68 -4.54
CA ALA A 355 2.93 -28.35 -3.66
C ALA A 355 4.33 -27.74 -3.68
N SER A 356 4.90 -27.47 -4.86
CA SER A 356 6.26 -26.92 -4.96
C SER A 356 6.39 -25.53 -4.34
N GLU A 357 5.41 -24.65 -4.55
CA GLU A 357 5.40 -23.28 -4.03
C GLU A 357 5.21 -23.28 -2.50
N ILE A 358 4.27 -24.07 -1.99
CA ILE A 358 4.00 -24.18 -0.55
C ILE A 358 5.19 -24.81 0.17
N LEU A 359 5.67 -25.98 -0.27
CA LEU A 359 6.77 -26.69 0.40
C LEU A 359 8.08 -25.91 0.35
N SER A 360 8.37 -25.21 -0.75
CA SER A 360 9.58 -24.37 -0.81
C SER A 360 9.48 -23.12 0.07
N THR A 361 8.28 -22.61 0.31
CA THR A 361 8.06 -21.49 1.24
C THR A 361 8.14 -21.97 2.68
N LEU A 362 7.56 -23.13 2.97
CA LEU A 362 7.63 -23.78 4.27
C LEU A 362 9.08 -24.02 4.73
N ARG A 363 9.92 -24.62 3.88
CA ARG A 363 11.33 -24.83 4.25
C ARG A 363 12.07 -23.54 4.59
N LYS A 364 11.72 -22.42 3.95
CA LYS A 364 12.29 -21.12 4.28
C LYS A 364 11.78 -20.60 5.60
N ASP A 365 10.48 -20.76 5.89
CA ASP A 365 9.89 -20.43 7.18
C ASP A 365 10.50 -21.27 8.30
N GLU A 366 10.65 -22.58 8.13
CA GLU A 366 11.32 -23.46 9.12
C GLU A 366 12.75 -23.01 9.42
N ALA A 367 13.52 -22.67 8.38
CA ALA A 367 14.87 -22.17 8.58
C ALA A 367 14.90 -20.81 9.30
N ARG A 368 13.88 -19.95 9.10
CA ARG A 368 13.73 -18.69 9.87
C ARG A 368 13.35 -18.98 11.32
N VAL A 369 12.42 -19.91 11.56
CA VAL A 369 11.98 -20.31 12.91
C VAL A 369 13.15 -20.87 13.71
N GLU A 370 13.96 -21.74 13.12
CA GLU A 370 15.12 -22.31 13.80
C GLU A 370 16.18 -21.25 14.13
N GLN A 371 16.42 -20.29 13.22
CA GLN A 371 17.31 -19.17 13.49
C GLN A 371 16.79 -18.25 14.59
N ALA A 372 15.47 -17.98 14.60
CA ALA A 372 14.81 -17.22 15.64
C ALA A 372 14.94 -17.92 17.00
N ARG A 373 14.66 -19.23 17.05
CA ARG A 373 14.78 -20.06 18.25
C ARG A 373 16.19 -20.00 18.83
N LEU A 374 17.22 -20.22 18.00
CA LEU A 374 18.63 -20.14 18.41
C LEU A 374 19.02 -18.74 18.91
N ALA A 375 18.46 -17.68 18.31
CA ALA A 375 18.68 -16.30 18.75
C ALA A 375 18.04 -16.02 20.11
N LEU A 376 16.81 -16.49 20.33
CA LEU A 376 16.11 -16.37 21.62
C LEU A 376 16.82 -17.15 22.74
N GLU A 377 17.28 -18.37 22.45
CA GLU A 377 18.02 -19.20 23.42
C GLU A 377 19.40 -18.63 23.77
N ALA A 378 20.00 -17.84 22.89
CA ALA A 378 21.27 -17.18 23.15
C ALA A 378 21.17 -16.05 24.20
N GLY A 379 19.96 -15.61 24.57
CA GLY A 379 19.72 -14.66 25.66
C GLY A 379 18.69 -13.59 25.32
N ARG A 380 18.81 -12.41 25.94
CA ARG A 380 17.87 -11.27 25.81
C ARG A 380 17.97 -10.57 24.44
N GLU A 381 17.70 -11.31 23.37
CA GLU A 381 17.59 -10.76 22.02
C GLU A 381 16.16 -10.31 21.71
N ASN A 382 16.04 -9.26 20.90
CA ASN A 382 14.79 -8.92 20.22
C ASN A 382 14.80 -9.62 18.86
N VAL A 383 13.79 -10.44 18.58
CA VAL A 383 13.71 -11.18 17.33
C VAL A 383 12.47 -10.74 16.56
N TRP A 384 12.69 -10.32 15.32
CA TRP A 384 11.64 -9.97 14.37
C TRP A 384 11.71 -10.93 13.19
N LEU A 385 10.65 -11.68 12.93
CA LEU A 385 10.59 -12.60 11.81
C LEU A 385 9.26 -12.50 11.08
N SER A 386 9.24 -12.93 9.82
CA SER A 386 7.98 -13.07 9.08
C SER A 386 7.85 -14.42 8.39
N LEU A 387 6.67 -15.03 8.56
CA LEU A 387 6.24 -16.30 8.02
C LEU A 387 5.26 -16.08 6.86
N HIS A 388 5.45 -16.81 5.78
CA HIS A 388 4.76 -16.60 4.50
C HIS A 388 3.96 -17.82 4.03
N THR A 389 4.17 -18.98 4.67
CA THR A 389 3.54 -20.25 4.29
C THR A 389 2.03 -20.17 4.35
N LEU A 390 1.46 -19.46 5.33
CA LEU A 390 0.02 -19.22 5.38
C LEU A 390 -0.47 -18.42 4.17
N ALA A 391 0.14 -17.28 3.83
CA ALA A 391 -0.24 -16.47 2.68
C ALA A 391 -0.23 -17.27 1.37
N VAL A 392 0.83 -18.06 1.12
CA VAL A 392 0.91 -18.93 -0.06
C VAL A 392 -0.17 -20.03 -0.02
N GLY A 393 -0.36 -20.66 1.14
CA GLY A 393 -1.41 -21.64 1.38
C GLY A 393 -2.79 -21.08 1.06
N ARG A 394 -3.16 -19.93 1.63
CA ARG A 394 -4.43 -19.25 1.37
C ARG A 394 -4.59 -18.90 -0.10
N ARG A 395 -3.58 -18.29 -0.72
CA ARG A 395 -3.65 -17.92 -2.14
C ARG A 395 -3.94 -19.12 -3.06
N LEU A 396 -3.42 -20.30 -2.74
CA LEU A 396 -3.47 -21.48 -3.60
C LEU A 396 -4.57 -22.49 -3.21
N LEU A 397 -4.95 -22.52 -1.93
CA LEU A 397 -5.82 -23.53 -1.34
C LEU A 397 -7.10 -22.94 -0.73
N GLU A 398 -7.33 -21.62 -0.69
CA GLU A 398 -8.58 -21.08 -0.14
C GLU A 398 -9.79 -21.69 -0.89
N PRO A 399 -10.71 -22.37 -0.20
CA PRO A 399 -11.83 -23.02 -0.83
C PRO A 399 -12.82 -22.00 -1.41
N HIS A 400 -13.20 -22.16 -2.68
CA HIS A 400 -14.16 -21.26 -3.33
C HIS A 400 -15.62 -21.64 -3.04
N ARG A 401 -15.85 -22.89 -2.64
CA ARG A 401 -17.18 -23.48 -2.43
C ARG A 401 -17.16 -24.33 -1.17
N THR A 402 -18.34 -24.50 -0.57
CA THR A 402 -18.50 -25.25 0.68
C THR A 402 -18.17 -26.74 0.59
N GLY A 403 -18.12 -27.32 -0.61
CA GLY A 403 -17.81 -28.73 -0.85
C GLY A 403 -16.33 -29.07 -1.11
N GLU A 404 -15.42 -28.09 -1.09
CA GLU A 404 -13.99 -28.34 -1.38
C GLU A 404 -13.22 -28.82 -0.14
N THR A 405 -13.58 -30.00 0.36
CA THR A 405 -13.05 -30.58 1.62
C THR A 405 -11.53 -30.77 1.60
N GLY A 406 -10.95 -31.30 0.52
CA GLY A 406 -9.50 -31.52 0.45
C GLY A 406 -8.67 -30.23 0.50
N ARG A 407 -9.22 -29.10 0.00
CA ARG A 407 -8.56 -27.78 0.10
C ARG A 407 -8.59 -27.24 1.52
N ARG A 408 -9.73 -27.38 2.20
CA ARG A 408 -9.87 -27.03 3.62
C ARG A 408 -8.93 -27.83 4.49
N GLU A 409 -8.85 -29.14 4.27
CA GLU A 409 -7.97 -30.03 5.03
C GLU A 409 -6.49 -29.65 4.87
N ALA A 410 -6.05 -29.39 3.63
CA ALA A 410 -4.68 -28.95 3.36
C ALA A 410 -4.38 -27.56 3.95
N LEU A 411 -5.30 -26.60 3.86
CA LEU A 411 -5.12 -25.27 4.45
C LEU A 411 -5.11 -25.32 5.99
N ALA A 412 -5.92 -26.19 6.58
CA ALA A 412 -5.95 -26.36 8.03
C ALA A 412 -4.68 -27.07 8.55
N LEU A 413 -4.06 -27.98 7.78
CA LEU A 413 -2.72 -28.50 8.10
C LEU A 413 -1.64 -27.42 8.02
N VAL A 414 -1.74 -26.49 7.07
CA VAL A 414 -0.86 -25.31 7.01
C VAL A 414 -1.01 -24.45 8.27
N LEU A 415 -2.23 -24.29 8.79
CA LEU A 415 -2.46 -23.57 10.05
C LEU A 415 -1.90 -24.30 11.27
N GLU A 416 -2.10 -25.62 11.39
CA GLU A 416 -1.51 -26.43 12.47
C GLU A 416 0.02 -26.33 12.48
N LEU A 417 0.64 -26.28 11.30
CA LEU A 417 2.08 -26.12 11.17
C LEU A 417 2.56 -24.73 11.59
N VAL A 418 1.81 -23.68 11.22
CA VAL A 418 2.10 -22.32 11.68
C VAL A 418 1.90 -22.19 13.20
N ASP A 419 0.89 -22.86 13.76
CA ASP A 419 0.67 -22.94 15.20
C ASP A 419 1.87 -23.60 15.93
N ASP A 420 2.36 -24.73 15.43
CA ASP A 420 3.57 -25.40 15.95
C ASP A 420 4.81 -24.49 15.89
N GLN A 421 5.01 -23.78 14.77
CA GLN A 421 6.09 -22.82 14.61
C GLN A 421 6.03 -21.70 15.66
N ILE A 422 4.84 -21.17 15.94
CA ILE A 422 4.65 -20.16 16.99
C ILE A 422 4.97 -20.76 18.36
N GLY A 423 4.45 -21.94 18.67
CA GLY A 423 4.70 -22.63 19.94
C GLY A 423 6.18 -22.79 20.23
N ARG A 424 6.96 -23.29 19.26
CA ARG A 424 8.42 -23.44 19.38
C ARG A 424 9.15 -22.12 19.67
N LEU A 425 8.66 -21.00 19.12
CA LEU A 425 9.25 -19.69 19.37
C LEU A 425 8.86 -19.14 20.74
N MET A 426 7.61 -19.35 21.17
CA MET A 426 7.15 -18.97 22.50
C MET A 426 7.87 -19.75 23.59
N ASP A 427 8.10 -21.05 23.39
CA ASP A 427 8.80 -21.92 24.35
C ASP A 427 10.29 -21.59 24.48
N ALA A 428 10.89 -21.00 23.43
CA ALA A 428 12.28 -20.53 23.46
C ALA A 428 12.44 -19.13 24.08
N LEU A 429 11.34 -18.40 24.27
CA LEU A 429 11.35 -17.08 24.88
C LEU A 429 11.40 -17.20 26.41
N PRO A 430 12.21 -16.37 27.11
CA PRO A 430 12.17 -16.29 28.57
C PRO A 430 10.78 -15.93 29.13
N GLU A 431 10.48 -16.32 30.37
CA GLU A 431 9.16 -16.12 31.01
C GLU A 431 8.75 -14.63 31.12
N ASP A 432 9.72 -13.71 31.22
CA ASP A 432 9.48 -12.25 31.26
C ASP A 432 9.32 -11.62 29.86
N GLY A 433 9.40 -12.43 28.80
CA GLY A 433 9.39 -11.97 27.42
C GLY A 433 8.04 -11.48 26.92
N LEU A 434 8.09 -10.53 25.98
CA LEU A 434 6.92 -10.03 25.27
C LEU A 434 6.82 -10.69 23.89
N VAL A 435 5.66 -11.29 23.58
CA VAL A 435 5.31 -11.87 22.29
C VAL A 435 4.29 -10.98 21.58
N ALA A 436 4.56 -10.69 20.31
CA ALA A 436 3.61 -10.07 19.39
C ALA A 436 3.47 -10.91 18.13
N VAL A 437 2.30 -11.50 17.90
CA VAL A 437 1.96 -12.17 16.64
C VAL A 437 1.08 -11.24 15.83
N VAL A 438 1.55 -10.85 14.65
CA VAL A 438 0.92 -9.79 13.87
C VAL A 438 0.71 -10.16 12.41
N SER A 439 -0.37 -9.66 11.84
CA SER A 439 -0.63 -9.69 10.41
C SER A 439 -1.28 -8.38 10.04
N PRO A 440 -0.66 -7.57 9.16
CA PRO A 440 -1.21 -6.26 8.82
C PRO A 440 -2.50 -6.38 8.00
N TYR A 441 -2.73 -7.51 7.35
CA TYR A 441 -3.86 -7.73 6.46
C TYR A 441 -4.23 -9.21 6.37
N GLY A 442 -5.53 -9.50 6.27
CA GLY A 442 -6.03 -10.83 5.96
C GLY A 442 -6.06 -11.11 4.46
N PHE A 443 -6.67 -12.23 4.07
CA PHE A 443 -6.98 -12.54 2.67
C PHE A 443 -8.49 -12.74 2.51
N ALA A 444 -9.02 -12.22 1.40
CA ALA A 444 -10.43 -12.40 1.04
C ALA A 444 -10.55 -12.84 -0.42
N LEU A 445 -11.63 -13.57 -0.72
CA LEU A 445 -11.99 -13.85 -2.10
C LEU A 445 -12.46 -12.57 -2.81
N PRO A 446 -12.37 -12.48 -4.14
CA PRO A 446 -12.76 -11.27 -4.86
C PRO A 446 -14.23 -10.91 -4.62
N ASP A 447 -14.50 -9.64 -4.32
CA ASP A 447 -15.85 -9.12 -4.12
C ASP A 447 -16.67 -9.09 -5.42
N PRO A 448 -18.02 -9.03 -5.36
CA PRO A 448 -18.88 -9.10 -6.56
C PRO A 448 -18.54 -8.07 -7.65
N LEU A 449 -18.17 -6.84 -7.27
CA LEU A 449 -17.75 -5.81 -8.21
C LEU A 449 -16.43 -6.18 -8.90
N GLU A 450 -15.49 -6.74 -8.15
CA GLU A 450 -14.19 -7.20 -8.64
C GLU A 450 -14.34 -8.45 -9.52
N ARG A 451 -15.27 -9.35 -9.18
CA ARG A 451 -15.68 -10.48 -10.02
C ARG A 451 -16.23 -10.00 -11.37
N LEU A 452 -17.07 -8.96 -11.38
CA LEU A 452 -17.60 -8.37 -12.61
C LEU A 452 -16.50 -7.73 -13.46
N ARG A 453 -15.56 -7.00 -12.85
CA ARG A 453 -14.40 -6.45 -13.56
C ARG A 453 -13.56 -7.54 -14.22
N ARG A 454 -13.30 -8.63 -13.49
CA ARG A 454 -12.54 -9.80 -13.98
C ARG A 454 -13.24 -10.53 -15.11
N LEU A 455 -14.57 -10.64 -15.07
CA LEU A 455 -15.37 -11.17 -16.17
C LEU A 455 -15.26 -10.32 -17.45
N LEU A 456 -15.09 -9.01 -17.31
CA LEU A 456 -14.88 -8.09 -18.44
C LEU A 456 -13.43 -8.06 -18.95
N GLY A 457 -12.57 -8.97 -18.47
CA GLY A 457 -11.17 -9.06 -18.88
C GLY A 457 -10.23 -8.09 -18.15
N PHE A 458 -10.71 -7.42 -17.09
CA PHE A 458 -9.92 -6.52 -16.25
C PHE A 458 -9.63 -7.15 -14.88
N GLY A 459 -8.36 -7.41 -14.53
CA GLY A 459 -7.95 -7.88 -13.20
C GLY A 459 -7.18 -9.22 -13.17
N GLY A 460 -6.91 -9.73 -11.96
CA GLY A 460 -6.07 -10.92 -11.72
C GLY A 460 -6.83 -12.25 -11.52
N ASN A 461 -6.11 -13.29 -11.06
CA ASN A 461 -6.63 -14.64 -10.84
C ASN A 461 -7.76 -14.69 -9.78
N TRP A 462 -8.71 -15.63 -9.89
CA TRP A 462 -9.78 -15.90 -8.91
C TRP A 462 -9.26 -16.55 -7.62
N ARG A 463 -8.29 -15.92 -6.95
CA ARG A 463 -7.64 -16.43 -5.74
C ARG A 463 -7.89 -15.48 -4.58
N ALA A 464 -7.80 -16.00 -3.35
CA ALA A 464 -7.79 -15.14 -2.17
C ALA A 464 -6.58 -14.20 -2.24
N SER A 465 -6.79 -12.93 -1.92
CA SER A 465 -5.75 -11.91 -1.96
C SER A 465 -5.99 -10.84 -0.88
N ALA A 466 -4.93 -10.09 -0.60
CA ALA A 466 -4.97 -8.93 0.29
C ALA A 466 -5.40 -7.63 -0.43
N GLU A 467 -5.70 -7.66 -1.74
CA GLU A 467 -6.08 -6.46 -2.52
C GLU A 467 -7.30 -5.74 -1.94
N GLY A 468 -8.22 -6.52 -1.36
CA GLY A 468 -9.41 -6.01 -0.69
C GLY A 468 -9.16 -5.39 0.69
N CYS A 469 -7.91 -5.38 1.18
CA CYS A 469 -7.52 -4.94 2.53
C CYS A 469 -8.47 -5.47 3.63
N PRO A 470 -8.74 -6.80 3.68
CA PRO A 470 -9.47 -7.36 4.82
C PRO A 470 -8.63 -7.21 6.09
N GLU A 471 -9.29 -7.12 7.23
CA GLU A 471 -8.64 -6.98 8.53
C GLU A 471 -7.63 -8.12 8.77
N GLY A 472 -6.48 -7.77 9.32
CA GLY A 472 -5.48 -8.72 9.80
C GLY A 472 -5.74 -9.14 11.25
N ALA A 473 -4.70 -9.53 11.96
CA ALA A 473 -4.79 -9.96 13.35
C ALA A 473 -3.60 -9.49 14.17
N LEU A 474 -3.88 -9.08 15.41
CA LEU A 474 -2.90 -8.77 16.45
C LEU A 474 -3.15 -9.70 17.63
N PHE A 475 -2.08 -10.30 18.15
CA PHE A 475 -2.01 -10.97 19.44
C PHE A 475 -0.81 -10.42 20.20
N LEU A 476 -1.03 -10.09 21.46
CA LEU A 476 0.01 -9.68 22.41
C LEU A 476 -0.07 -10.61 23.61
N VAL A 477 1.08 -11.11 24.07
CA VAL A 477 1.20 -11.94 25.29
C VAL A 477 2.48 -11.56 26.01
N GLY A 478 2.42 -11.43 27.33
CA GLY A 478 3.56 -11.12 28.18
C GLY A 478 3.11 -10.34 29.42
N GLU A 479 4.00 -10.16 30.38
CA GLU A 479 3.71 -9.40 31.61
C GLU A 479 3.22 -7.98 31.28
N GLY A 480 2.15 -7.51 31.92
CA GLY A 480 1.53 -6.21 31.66
C GLY A 480 0.55 -6.19 30.48
N VAL A 481 0.38 -7.30 29.75
CA VAL A 481 -0.67 -7.46 28.73
C VAL A 481 -1.92 -8.06 29.35
N ALA A 482 -3.10 -7.48 29.08
CA ALA A 482 -4.36 -7.94 29.64
C ALA A 482 -4.77 -9.31 29.07
N ALA A 483 -4.73 -10.36 29.91
CA ALA A 483 -5.09 -11.72 29.53
C ALA A 483 -6.58 -11.86 29.14
N GLY A 484 -6.86 -12.67 28.12
CA GLY A 484 -8.19 -12.94 27.59
C GLY A 484 -8.89 -11.75 26.90
N GLN A 485 -8.18 -10.65 26.70
CA GLN A 485 -8.79 -9.39 26.30
C GLN A 485 -9.05 -9.35 24.80
N ARG A 486 -10.28 -8.97 24.42
CA ARG A 486 -10.66 -8.74 23.02
C ARG A 486 -10.69 -7.24 22.71
N LEU A 487 -9.76 -6.82 21.86
CA LEU A 487 -9.59 -5.44 21.43
C LEU A 487 -10.61 -5.05 20.36
N ALA A 488 -10.96 -3.77 20.33
CA ALA A 488 -11.57 -3.16 19.15
C ALA A 488 -10.59 -3.15 17.96
N PRO A 489 -11.06 -2.86 16.72
CA PRO A 489 -10.14 -2.68 15.59
C PRO A 489 -9.09 -1.60 15.88
N VAL A 490 -7.83 -1.93 15.64
CA VAL A 490 -6.65 -1.09 15.90
C VAL A 490 -5.90 -0.78 14.61
N GLY A 491 -5.27 0.40 14.56
CA GLY A 491 -4.48 0.83 13.41
C GLY A 491 -3.17 0.03 13.29
N LEU A 492 -2.56 0.03 12.11
CA LEU A 492 -1.25 -0.60 11.91
C LEU A 492 -0.16 0.18 12.65
N GLU A 493 -0.28 1.50 12.66
CA GLU A 493 0.61 2.46 13.31
C GLU A 493 0.63 2.31 14.84
N ASP A 494 -0.41 1.70 15.44
CA ASP A 494 -0.54 1.53 16.88
C ASP A 494 0.42 0.47 17.45
N MET A 495 0.98 -0.39 16.60
CA MET A 495 1.84 -1.50 17.02
C MET A 495 3.13 -1.03 17.69
N ALA A 496 3.98 -0.27 16.99
CA ALA A 496 5.27 0.19 17.52
C ALA A 496 5.15 0.97 18.85
N PRO A 497 4.25 1.96 19.02
CA PRO A 497 4.09 2.66 20.30
C PRO A 497 3.58 1.75 21.41
N THR A 498 2.70 0.79 21.11
CA THR A 498 2.23 -0.20 22.09
C THR A 498 3.37 -1.11 22.54
N LEU A 499 4.21 -1.59 21.62
CA LEU A 499 5.40 -2.36 21.96
C LEU A 499 6.40 -1.53 22.78
N CYS A 500 6.63 -0.27 22.43
CA CYS A 500 7.48 0.61 23.23
C CYS A 500 6.97 0.68 24.67
N TYR A 501 5.68 0.95 24.85
CA TYR A 501 5.08 1.09 26.17
C TYR A 501 5.15 -0.20 27.00
N LEU A 502 4.86 -1.36 26.40
CA LEU A 502 4.98 -2.65 27.07
C LEU A 502 6.45 -2.98 27.38
N LEU A 503 7.41 -2.58 26.56
CA LEU A 503 8.83 -2.82 26.84
C LEU A 503 9.43 -1.84 27.85
N ASP A 504 8.61 -0.98 28.46
CA ASP A 504 9.03 0.17 29.27
C ASP A 504 10.07 1.03 28.53
N LEU A 505 9.77 1.33 27.27
CA LEU A 505 10.53 2.23 26.41
C LEU A 505 9.70 3.49 26.12
N PRO A 506 10.33 4.67 26.02
CA PRO A 506 9.60 5.88 25.68
C PRO A 506 9.07 5.86 24.23
N VAL A 507 7.83 6.31 24.06
CA VAL A 507 7.18 6.50 22.77
C VAL A 507 7.69 7.79 22.13
N ALA A 508 8.02 7.78 20.84
CA ALA A 508 8.48 9.00 20.18
C ALA A 508 7.31 9.90 19.78
N GLN A 509 7.49 11.22 19.85
CA GLN A 509 6.47 12.20 19.45
C GLN A 509 6.08 12.11 17.98
N TYR A 510 7.01 11.66 17.12
CA TYR A 510 6.73 11.48 15.71
C TYR A 510 5.91 10.22 15.39
N MET A 511 5.76 9.28 16.34
CA MET A 511 4.90 8.12 16.15
C MET A 511 3.45 8.61 16.09
N GLU A 512 2.75 8.24 15.03
CA GLU A 512 1.37 8.66 14.79
C GLU A 512 0.37 7.72 15.44
N GLY A 513 0.77 6.47 15.68
CA GLY A 513 -0.04 5.50 16.38
C GLY A 513 -0.17 5.80 17.87
N ARG A 514 -1.26 5.30 18.45
CA ARG A 514 -1.53 5.36 19.89
C ARG A 514 -1.11 4.07 20.58
N VAL A 515 -0.84 4.17 21.87
CA VAL A 515 -0.72 2.99 22.73
C VAL A 515 -2.12 2.37 22.89
N ILE A 516 -2.25 1.07 22.62
CA ILE A 516 -3.49 0.34 22.77
C ILE A 516 -3.71 0.05 24.27
N LEU A 517 -4.23 1.03 25.00
CA LEU A 517 -4.44 0.91 26.46
C LEU A 517 -5.39 -0.25 26.82
N GLU A 518 -6.32 -0.60 25.93
CA GLU A 518 -7.19 -1.76 26.09
C GLU A 518 -6.42 -3.07 26.20
N ALA A 519 -5.20 -3.16 25.63
CA ALA A 519 -4.36 -4.34 25.68
C ALA A 519 -3.49 -4.41 26.95
N VAL A 520 -3.51 -3.39 27.81
CA VAL A 520 -2.62 -3.27 28.96
C VAL A 520 -3.35 -3.57 30.25
N GLU A 521 -2.71 -4.32 31.16
CA GLU A 521 -3.24 -4.55 32.50
C GLU A 521 -3.36 -3.26 33.33
N PRO A 522 -4.44 -3.08 34.11
CA PRO A 522 -4.60 -1.90 34.96
C PRO A 522 -3.46 -1.68 35.96
N GLU A 523 -2.86 -2.75 36.48
CA GLU A 523 -1.73 -2.68 37.42
C GLU A 523 -0.45 -2.18 36.76
N TRP A 524 -0.22 -2.59 35.50
CA TRP A 524 0.87 -2.07 34.68
C TRP A 524 0.70 -0.57 34.41
N LEU A 525 -0.51 -0.15 34.02
CA LEU A 525 -0.84 1.27 33.82
C LEU A 525 -0.59 2.13 35.08
N ALA A 526 -0.81 1.56 36.27
CA ALA A 526 -0.63 2.27 37.54
C ALA A 526 0.85 2.44 37.94
N THR A 527 1.72 1.54 37.48
CA THR A 527 3.15 1.48 37.87
C THR A 527 4.11 2.00 36.80
N HIS A 528 3.70 1.97 35.52
CA HIS A 528 4.51 2.36 34.37
C HIS A 528 3.89 3.57 33.65
N PRO A 529 4.24 4.82 34.03
CA PRO A 529 3.70 5.99 33.36
C PRO A 529 4.16 6.06 31.89
N LEU A 530 3.26 6.47 31.00
CA LEU A 530 3.59 6.67 29.59
C LEU A 530 4.66 7.76 29.44
N ARG A 531 5.83 7.39 28.91
CA ARG A 531 6.93 8.30 28.63
C ARG A 531 6.94 8.66 27.16
N VAL A 532 7.02 9.95 26.87
CA VAL A 532 7.08 10.48 25.49
C VAL A 532 8.37 11.27 25.30
N VAL A 533 9.12 10.96 24.25
CA VAL A 533 10.40 11.60 23.88
C VAL A 533 10.30 12.21 22.48
N GLU A 534 11.10 13.24 22.21
CA GLU A 534 11.15 13.88 20.88
C GLU A 534 11.64 12.94 19.77
#